data_AF-A0AAU3ZQA8-F1
#
_entry.id   AF-A0AAU3ZQA8-F1
#
_cell.length_a   1.000
_cell.length_b   1.000
_cell.length_c   1.000
_cell.angle_alpha   90.00
_cell.angle_beta   90.00
_cell.angle_gamma   90.00
#
_symmetry.space_group_name_H-M   'P 1'
#
loop_
_entity.id
_entity.type
_entity.pdbx_description
1 polymer ?
#
loop_
_entity_poly.entity_id
_entity_poly.type
_entity_poly.pdbx_seq_one_letter_code
_entity_poly.pdbx_strand_id
1 'polypeptide(L)'
;MASNSTPRHQGRLELTWTDKDKTLLSTGDGRYDYTFVDPTDYRVSEVRLLHEADRVEAPTPASRPAELPEPTTDNLLITGDAMHALDALAKIPAYSEKYAGKVKLVYIDPPFNTGQAFAQYEDNITHSIWLTLLRDRIRQIRPLLADDASVWVHLDHMESHRCRVVLDEELGENNFVAEVAWQKADSPRNDSKLLSTSQDTILV
;
A
#
# COMPACT_ATOMS: atom_id res chain seq x y z
N MET A 1 28.32 22.10 25.06
CA MET A 1 26.88 22.05 25.40
C MET A 1 26.13 22.60 24.21
N ALA A 2 25.51 21.74 23.39
CA ALA A 2 24.73 22.18 22.24
C ALA A 2 23.38 22.73 22.75
N SER A 3 23.05 23.98 22.39
CA SER A 3 21.78 24.58 22.74
C SER A 3 20.67 23.94 21.92
N ASN A 4 19.80 23.17 22.56
CA ASN A 4 18.52 22.76 21.99
C ASN A 4 17.62 23.99 21.89
N SER A 5 17.66 24.68 20.75
CA SER A 5 16.65 25.69 20.43
C SER A 5 15.36 24.97 20.05
N THR A 6 14.34 25.07 20.89
CA THR A 6 13.01 24.59 20.58
C THR A 6 12.51 25.28 19.30
N PRO A 7 12.05 24.54 18.28
CA PRO A 7 11.62 25.15 17.02
C PRO A 7 10.45 26.12 17.26
N ARG A 8 10.56 27.31 16.64
CA ARG A 8 9.61 28.44 16.77
C ARG A 8 8.19 28.09 16.30
N HIS A 9 8.08 27.11 15.42
CA HIS A 9 6.82 26.62 14.87
C HIS A 9 6.80 25.09 14.99
N GLN A 10 5.66 24.55 15.38
CA GLN A 10 5.40 23.11 15.52
C GLN A 10 4.17 22.77 14.67
N GLY A 11 4.21 21.66 13.95
CA GLY A 11 3.13 21.20 13.09
C GLY A 11 3.65 20.17 12.07
N ARG A 12 2.74 19.39 11.50
CA ARG A 12 3.00 18.45 10.41
C ARG A 12 2.09 18.81 9.25
N LEU A 13 2.60 18.76 8.02
CA LEU A 13 1.77 18.90 6.82
C LEU A 13 0.89 17.66 6.71
N GLU A 14 -0.42 17.85 6.61
CA GLU A 14 -1.36 16.74 6.48
C GLU A 14 -2.51 17.10 5.54
N LEU A 15 -3.04 16.09 4.86
CA LEU A 15 -4.25 16.23 4.05
C LEU A 15 -5.47 16.03 4.95
N THR A 16 -6.54 16.80 4.73
CA THR A 16 -7.82 16.60 5.43
C THR A 16 -8.87 16.07 4.46
N TRP A 17 -9.65 15.09 4.90
CA TRP A 17 -10.80 14.54 4.16
C TRP A 17 -11.91 14.12 5.12
N THR A 18 -13.11 13.89 4.59
CA THR A 18 -14.27 13.44 5.36
C THR A 18 -13.96 12.14 6.08
N ASP A 19 -14.28 12.08 7.38
CA ASP A 19 -14.12 10.88 8.22
C ASP A 19 -12.66 10.36 8.28
N LYS A 20 -11.66 11.25 8.17
CA LYS A 20 -10.23 10.89 8.28
C LYS A 20 -9.90 10.17 9.59
N ASP A 21 -10.59 10.45 10.69
CA ASP A 21 -10.40 9.81 11.99
C ASP A 21 -10.99 8.38 12.09
N LYS A 22 -11.78 7.96 11.10
CA LYS A 22 -12.43 6.65 11.04
C LYS A 22 -11.69 5.66 10.15
N THR A 23 -12.07 4.39 10.24
CA THR A 23 -11.59 3.30 9.37
C THR A 23 -12.74 2.76 8.53
N LEU A 24 -12.43 2.04 7.46
CA LEU A 24 -13.42 1.41 6.60
C LEU A 24 -13.63 -0.06 7.00
N LEU A 25 -14.89 -0.46 7.08
CA LEU A 25 -15.31 -1.85 7.14
C LEU A 25 -15.99 -2.23 5.83
N SER A 26 -15.49 -3.27 5.18
CA SER A 26 -16.14 -3.87 4.00
C SER A 26 -17.38 -4.66 4.43
N THR A 27 -18.52 -4.41 3.79
CA THR A 27 -19.81 -5.06 4.11
C THR A 27 -20.08 -6.34 3.29
N GLY A 28 -19.23 -6.68 2.33
CA GLY A 28 -19.01 -8.07 1.90
C GLY A 28 -19.85 -8.62 0.74
N ASP A 29 -20.09 -7.85 -0.32
CA ASP A 29 -20.68 -8.34 -1.57
C ASP A 29 -19.72 -8.32 -2.78
N GLY A 30 -18.43 -8.04 -2.54
CA GLY A 30 -17.43 -7.93 -3.59
C GLY A 30 -17.52 -6.64 -4.40
N ARG A 31 -18.44 -5.75 -4.08
CA ARG A 31 -18.44 -4.35 -4.52
C ARG A 31 -17.83 -3.51 -3.40
N TYR A 32 -17.34 -2.33 -3.74
CA TYR A 32 -16.66 -1.40 -2.82
C TYR A 32 -17.66 -0.76 -1.83
N ASP A 33 -18.50 -1.58 -1.20
CA ASP A 33 -19.43 -1.16 -0.15
C ASP A 33 -18.68 -1.11 1.18
N TYR A 34 -18.28 0.11 1.54
CA TYR A 34 -17.58 0.39 2.78
C TYR A 34 -18.43 1.28 3.67
N THR A 35 -18.41 0.94 4.96
CA THR A 35 -18.95 1.80 5.99
C THR A 35 -17.81 2.36 6.83
N PHE A 36 -17.81 3.67 7.05
CA PHE A 36 -16.94 4.28 8.04
C PHE A 36 -17.36 3.87 9.44
N VAL A 37 -16.45 3.24 10.17
CA VAL A 37 -16.64 2.79 11.54
C VAL A 37 -15.54 3.35 12.45
N ASP A 38 -15.79 3.29 13.75
CA ASP A 38 -14.77 3.65 14.74
C ASP A 38 -13.57 2.69 14.63
N PRO A 39 -12.32 3.16 14.72
CA PRO A 39 -11.13 2.29 14.70
C PRO A 39 -11.11 1.20 15.77
N THR A 40 -11.87 1.36 16.85
CA THR A 40 -12.02 0.38 17.93
C THR A 40 -13.13 -0.66 17.67
N ASP A 41 -13.85 -0.57 16.55
CA ASP A 41 -14.84 -1.58 16.17
C ASP A 41 -14.15 -2.97 16.14
N TYR A 42 -14.77 -3.95 16.79
CA TYR A 42 -14.17 -5.27 16.95
C TYR A 42 -13.96 -5.97 15.60
N ARG A 43 -14.76 -5.66 14.57
CA ARG A 43 -14.70 -6.29 13.25
C ARG A 43 -13.50 -5.86 12.42
N VAL A 44 -13.00 -4.65 12.67
CA VAL A 44 -11.79 -4.11 12.03
C VAL A 44 -10.54 -4.39 12.85
N SER A 45 -10.67 -4.47 14.18
CA SER A 45 -9.55 -4.74 15.10
C SER A 45 -9.28 -6.23 15.32
N GLU A 46 -10.21 -7.11 14.91
CA GLU A 46 -10.04 -8.56 14.96
C GLU A 46 -8.87 -9.03 14.08
N VAL A 47 -7.96 -9.79 14.70
CA VAL A 47 -6.90 -10.51 13.98
C VAL A 47 -7.45 -11.87 13.53
N ARG A 48 -7.60 -12.05 12.22
CA ARG A 48 -8.06 -13.32 11.64
C ARG A 48 -6.91 -14.27 11.43
N LEU A 49 -7.13 -15.55 11.74
CA LEU A 49 -6.12 -16.58 11.53
C LEU A 49 -5.98 -16.91 10.04
N LEU A 50 -4.73 -17.14 9.60
CA LEU A 50 -4.46 -17.70 8.29
C LEU A 50 -4.64 -19.21 8.34
N HIS A 51 -5.26 -19.76 7.30
CA HIS A 51 -5.42 -21.19 7.10
C HIS A 51 -4.70 -21.60 5.82
N GLU A 52 -3.84 -22.60 5.89
CA GLU A 52 -3.19 -23.15 4.71
C GLU A 52 -4.24 -23.83 3.83
N ALA A 53 -4.46 -23.28 2.64
CA ALA A 53 -5.43 -23.81 1.68
C ALA A 53 -4.79 -24.85 0.74
N ASP A 54 -3.56 -24.59 0.30
CA ASP A 54 -2.80 -25.46 -0.60
C ASP A 54 -1.30 -25.16 -0.49
N ARG A 55 -0.46 -26.10 -0.93
CA ARG A 55 0.99 -25.97 -1.03
C ARG A 55 1.46 -26.44 -2.40
N VAL A 56 2.00 -25.50 -3.16
CA VAL A 56 2.55 -25.76 -4.50
C VAL A 56 4.07 -25.81 -4.43
N GLU A 57 4.65 -26.96 -4.80
CA GLU A 57 6.09 -27.10 -4.95
C GLU A 57 6.48 -27.04 -6.43
N ALA A 58 7.46 -26.22 -6.76
CA ALA A 58 7.99 -26.07 -8.11
C ALA A 58 9.51 -26.28 -8.09
N PRO A 59 10.07 -27.11 -8.98
CA PRO A 59 11.52 -27.28 -9.06
C PRO A 59 12.17 -25.98 -9.52
N THR A 60 13.37 -25.72 -9.02
CA THR A 60 14.18 -24.61 -9.51
C THR A 60 14.55 -24.86 -10.97
N PRO A 61 14.27 -23.93 -11.91
CA PRO A 61 14.63 -24.12 -13.31
C PRO A 61 16.15 -24.28 -13.49
N ALA A 62 16.58 -25.23 -14.32
CA ALA A 62 18.00 -25.43 -14.63
C ALA A 62 18.65 -24.20 -15.31
N SER A 63 17.83 -23.32 -15.90
CA SER A 63 18.25 -22.05 -16.49
C SER A 63 18.34 -20.88 -15.50
N ARG A 64 18.14 -21.11 -14.19
CA ARG A 64 18.23 -20.06 -13.18
C ARG A 64 19.65 -19.46 -13.15
N PRO A 65 19.80 -18.13 -13.25
CA PRO A 65 21.10 -17.46 -13.12
C PRO A 65 21.75 -17.74 -11.76
N ALA A 66 23.06 -18.00 -11.74
CA ALA A 66 23.79 -18.42 -10.54
C ALA A 66 24.08 -17.25 -9.58
N GLU A 67 23.95 -16.01 -10.06
CA GLU A 67 24.13 -14.78 -9.29
C GLU A 67 22.94 -14.43 -8.38
N LEU A 68 21.79 -15.09 -8.57
CA LEU A 68 20.60 -14.85 -7.75
C LEU A 68 20.75 -15.52 -6.38
N PRO A 69 20.14 -14.96 -5.31
CA PRO A 69 20.09 -15.61 -4.01
C PRO A 69 19.49 -17.01 -4.10
N GLU A 70 19.80 -17.86 -3.11
CA GLU A 70 19.19 -19.19 -3.00
C GLU A 70 17.64 -19.07 -2.98
N PRO A 71 16.93 -19.92 -3.75
CA PRO A 71 15.47 -19.92 -3.74
C PRO A 71 14.91 -20.17 -2.34
N THR A 72 13.88 -19.41 -1.97
CA THR A 72 13.09 -19.66 -0.77
C THR A 72 12.10 -20.79 -0.99
N THR A 73 11.80 -21.55 0.05
CA THR A 73 10.82 -22.66 0.02
C THR A 73 9.53 -22.33 0.75
N ASP A 74 9.36 -21.08 1.18
CA ASP A 74 8.35 -20.64 2.15
C ASP A 74 7.67 -19.33 1.73
N ASN A 75 7.51 -19.14 0.41
CA ASN A 75 6.73 -18.06 -0.17
C ASN A 75 5.25 -18.23 0.18
N LEU A 76 4.57 -17.11 0.41
CA LEU A 76 3.15 -17.10 0.77
C LEU A 76 2.34 -16.37 -0.29
N LEU A 77 1.22 -16.98 -0.69
CA LEU A 77 0.13 -16.33 -1.39
C LEU A 77 -1.08 -16.34 -0.47
N ILE A 78 -1.56 -15.15 -0.08
CA ILE A 78 -2.68 -15.01 0.85
C ILE A 78 -3.88 -14.49 0.07
N THR A 79 -4.99 -15.22 0.11
CA THR A 79 -6.27 -14.79 -0.46
C THR A 79 -7.17 -14.26 0.65
N GLY A 80 -7.65 -13.03 0.48
CA GLY A 80 -8.52 -12.35 1.45
C GLY A 80 -8.35 -10.84 1.38
N ASP A 81 -8.99 -10.12 2.31
CA ASP A 81 -8.73 -8.69 2.47
C ASP A 81 -7.30 -8.46 2.95
N ALA A 82 -6.56 -7.59 2.24
CA ALA A 82 -5.20 -7.20 2.58
C ALA A 82 -5.08 -6.71 4.05
N MET A 83 -6.10 -6.05 4.58
CA MET A 83 -6.14 -5.58 5.96
C MET A 83 -5.97 -6.74 6.94
N HIS A 84 -6.75 -7.81 6.80
CA HIS A 84 -6.66 -8.97 7.68
C HIS A 84 -5.37 -9.76 7.44
N ALA A 85 -4.90 -9.84 6.20
CA ALA A 85 -3.64 -10.51 5.87
C ALA A 85 -2.43 -9.82 6.53
N LEU A 86 -2.32 -8.49 6.42
CA LEU A 86 -1.23 -7.72 7.03
C LEU A 86 -1.25 -7.80 8.55
N ASP A 87 -2.44 -7.71 9.16
CA ASP A 87 -2.60 -7.87 10.61
C ASP A 87 -2.18 -9.26 11.08
N ALA A 88 -2.54 -10.31 10.34
CA ALA A 88 -2.13 -11.67 10.66
C ALA A 88 -0.60 -11.82 10.62
N LEU A 89 0.06 -11.30 9.57
CA LEU A 89 1.51 -11.32 9.44
C LEU A 89 2.21 -10.54 10.55
N ALA A 90 1.63 -9.42 10.99
CA ALA A 90 2.22 -8.55 12.00
C ALA A 90 1.98 -9.04 13.45
N LYS A 91 0.85 -9.69 13.73
CA LYS A 91 0.37 -9.92 15.11
C LYS A 91 0.35 -11.38 15.54
N ILE A 92 0.23 -12.35 14.63
CA ILE A 92 0.20 -13.77 15.00
C ILE A 92 1.63 -14.25 15.27
N PRO A 93 1.94 -14.89 16.42
CA PRO A 93 3.30 -15.30 16.78
C PRO A 93 4.04 -16.08 15.69
N ALA A 94 3.37 -17.07 15.10
CA ALA A 94 3.94 -17.92 14.04
C ALA A 94 4.40 -17.17 12.78
N TYR A 95 3.82 -15.99 12.49
CA TYR A 95 4.19 -15.16 11.34
C TYR A 95 5.01 -13.94 11.74
N SER A 96 4.63 -13.26 12.82
CA SER A 96 5.31 -12.05 13.31
C SER A 96 6.78 -12.28 13.63
N GLU A 97 7.15 -13.46 14.15
CA GLU A 97 8.56 -13.84 14.36
C GLU A 97 9.39 -13.79 13.07
N LYS A 98 8.77 -14.01 11.91
CA LYS A 98 9.43 -14.01 10.60
C LYS A 98 9.29 -12.69 9.84
N TYR A 99 8.18 -11.97 9.98
CA TYR A 99 7.86 -10.82 9.12
C TYR A 99 7.87 -9.46 9.81
N ALA A 100 7.58 -9.37 11.12
CA ALA A 100 7.57 -8.08 11.81
C ALA A 100 8.98 -7.48 11.85
N GLY A 101 9.11 -6.22 11.43
CA GLY A 101 10.41 -5.53 11.35
C GLY A 101 11.41 -6.13 10.34
N LYS A 102 10.96 -6.97 9.40
CA LYS A 102 11.85 -7.80 8.54
C LYS A 102 11.59 -7.66 7.05
N VAL A 103 10.49 -7.03 6.64
CA VAL A 103 10.17 -6.78 5.23
C VAL A 103 11.07 -5.68 4.70
N LYS A 104 11.89 -6.00 3.70
CA LYS A 104 12.88 -5.07 3.08
C LYS A 104 12.28 -4.21 1.97
N LEU A 105 11.27 -4.71 1.28
CA LEU A 105 10.65 -4.01 0.16
C LEU A 105 9.17 -4.32 0.13
N VAL A 106 8.39 -3.27 -0.03
CA VAL A 106 6.97 -3.34 -0.33
C VAL A 106 6.75 -2.68 -1.68
N TYR A 107 6.03 -3.35 -2.56
CA TYR A 107 5.55 -2.78 -3.80
C TYR A 107 4.03 -2.92 -3.81
N ILE A 108 3.32 -1.81 -4.02
CA ILE A 108 1.86 -1.80 -4.13
C ILE A 108 1.44 -1.07 -5.41
N ASP A 109 0.42 -1.63 -6.05
CA ASP A 109 -0.25 -1.11 -7.25
C ASP A 109 -1.74 -0.94 -6.91
N PRO A 110 -2.09 0.05 -6.07
CA PRO A 110 -3.47 0.26 -5.66
C PRO A 110 -4.34 0.71 -6.86
N PRO A 111 -5.67 0.64 -6.79
CA PRO A 111 -6.52 1.18 -7.85
C PRO A 111 -6.25 2.68 -8.07
N PHE A 112 -6.17 3.12 -9.32
CA PHE A 112 -5.73 4.49 -9.67
C PHE A 112 -6.82 5.55 -9.49
N ASN A 113 -8.07 5.15 -9.25
CA ASN A 113 -9.24 6.04 -9.10
C ASN A 113 -9.48 6.92 -10.34
N THR A 114 -9.33 6.33 -11.53
CA THR A 114 -9.43 7.03 -12.83
C THR A 114 -10.88 7.30 -13.26
N GLY A 115 -11.88 6.84 -12.50
CA GLY A 115 -13.29 6.90 -12.85
C GLY A 115 -13.71 5.89 -13.92
N GLN A 116 -12.83 4.96 -14.31
CA GLN A 116 -13.15 3.92 -15.30
C GLN A 116 -13.60 2.64 -14.61
N ALA A 117 -14.85 2.24 -14.77
CA ALA A 117 -15.32 0.95 -14.24
C ALA A 117 -14.54 -0.21 -14.88
N PHE A 118 -13.52 -0.73 -14.18
CA PHE A 118 -12.87 -1.97 -14.55
C PHE A 118 -13.75 -3.14 -14.10
N ALA A 119 -13.82 -4.21 -14.87
CA ALA A 119 -14.71 -5.34 -14.59
C ALA A 119 -14.43 -6.05 -13.25
N GLN A 120 -13.30 -5.74 -12.58
CA GLN A 120 -12.85 -6.38 -11.34
C GLN A 120 -12.87 -5.41 -10.13
N TYR A 121 -13.16 -4.11 -10.32
CA TYR A 121 -13.25 -3.12 -9.23
C TYR A 121 -13.94 -1.80 -9.64
N GLU A 122 -14.63 -1.15 -8.70
CA GLU A 122 -15.25 0.17 -8.92
C GLU A 122 -14.19 1.27 -8.75
N ASP A 123 -13.80 1.91 -9.84
CA ASP A 123 -12.75 2.95 -9.91
C ASP A 123 -13.30 4.38 -9.74
N ASN A 124 -14.50 4.52 -9.17
CA ASN A 124 -15.19 5.78 -8.91
C ASN A 124 -15.37 6.03 -7.40
N ILE A 125 -14.43 5.54 -6.61
CA ILE A 125 -14.45 5.66 -5.16
C ILE A 125 -14.34 7.15 -4.80
N THR A 126 -15.19 7.63 -3.90
CA THR A 126 -15.05 8.98 -3.36
C THR A 126 -13.63 9.13 -2.77
N HIS A 127 -12.90 10.18 -3.12
CA HIS A 127 -11.49 10.37 -2.70
C HIS A 127 -11.25 10.07 -1.21
N SER A 128 -12.19 10.41 -0.31
CA SER A 128 -12.11 10.10 1.12
C SER A 128 -11.99 8.60 1.43
N ILE A 129 -12.73 7.75 0.71
CA ILE A 129 -12.65 6.29 0.87
C ILE A 129 -11.31 5.80 0.32
N TRP A 130 -10.88 6.25 -0.86
CA TRP A 130 -9.58 5.86 -1.44
C TRP A 130 -8.41 6.22 -0.52
N LEU A 131 -8.39 7.45 0.00
CA LEU A 131 -7.37 7.93 0.93
C LEU A 131 -7.37 7.14 2.23
N THR A 132 -8.55 6.78 2.72
CA THR A 132 -8.70 5.94 3.91
C THR A 132 -8.17 4.52 3.66
N LEU A 133 -8.52 3.89 2.54
CA LEU A 133 -8.01 2.57 2.15
C LEU A 133 -6.48 2.58 2.08
N LEU A 134 -5.87 3.56 1.39
CA LEU A 134 -4.42 3.68 1.28
C LEU A 134 -3.78 3.86 2.65
N ARG A 135 -4.19 4.88 3.40
CA ARG A 135 -3.62 5.23 4.71
C ARG A 135 -3.66 4.03 5.65
N ASP A 136 -4.78 3.33 5.74
CA ASP A 136 -4.93 2.21 6.66
C ASP A 136 -4.00 1.05 6.27
N ARG A 137 -3.81 0.77 4.96
CA ARG A 137 -2.83 -0.25 4.53
C ARG A 137 -1.40 0.18 4.83
N ILE A 138 -1.03 1.45 4.63
CA ILE A 138 0.31 1.94 4.98
C ILE A 138 0.57 1.79 6.48
N ARG A 139 -0.42 2.10 7.33
CA ARG A 139 -0.33 1.89 8.79
C ARG A 139 -0.10 0.43 9.17
N GLN A 140 -0.73 -0.50 8.46
CA GLN A 140 -0.57 -1.94 8.70
C GLN A 140 0.72 -2.52 8.13
N ILE A 141 1.24 -1.93 7.06
CA ILE A 141 2.53 -2.29 6.48
C ILE A 141 3.67 -1.86 7.40
N ARG A 142 3.56 -0.68 8.03
CA ARG A 142 4.65 -0.06 8.81
C ARG A 142 5.27 -0.98 9.89
N PRO A 143 4.53 -1.75 10.71
CA PRO A 143 5.12 -2.69 11.66
C PRO A 143 5.91 -3.85 11.03
N LEU A 144 5.68 -4.15 9.75
CA LEU A 144 6.38 -5.21 9.03
C LEU A 144 7.73 -4.74 8.47
N LEU A 145 7.89 -3.43 8.23
CA LEU A 145 9.06 -2.85 7.58
C LEU A 145 10.31 -2.97 8.47
N ALA A 146 11.41 -3.43 7.87
CA ALA A 146 12.75 -3.28 8.45
C ALA A 146 13.20 -1.81 8.47
N ASP A 147 14.20 -1.48 9.30
CA ASP A 147 14.72 -0.10 9.44
C ASP A 147 15.28 0.49 8.13
N ASP A 148 15.74 -0.37 7.21
CA ASP A 148 16.30 -0.04 5.90
C ASP A 148 15.36 -0.43 4.75
N ALA A 149 14.06 -0.59 5.03
CA ALA A 149 13.08 -0.98 4.04
C ALA A 149 12.71 0.17 3.09
N SER A 150 12.13 -0.18 1.94
CA SER A 150 11.54 0.78 0.99
C SER A 150 10.10 0.41 0.65
N VAL A 151 9.26 1.43 0.43
CA VAL A 151 7.86 1.28 0.02
C VAL A 151 7.69 1.94 -1.33
N TRP A 152 7.24 1.16 -2.32
CA TRP A 152 7.09 1.58 -3.70
C TRP A 152 5.60 1.59 -4.04
N VAL A 153 5.08 2.74 -4.46
CA VAL A 153 3.66 2.89 -4.80
C VAL A 153 3.52 3.34 -6.24
N HIS A 154 2.95 2.49 -7.09
CA HIS A 154 2.72 2.78 -8.51
C HIS A 154 1.32 3.35 -8.70
N LEU A 155 1.24 4.54 -9.32
CA LEU A 155 0.02 5.30 -9.56
C LEU A 155 0.09 6.04 -10.88
N ASP A 156 -1.05 6.44 -11.42
CA ASP A 156 -1.08 7.48 -12.44
C ASP A 156 -1.08 8.90 -11.83
N HIS A 157 -1.33 9.89 -12.68
CA HIS A 157 -1.45 11.29 -12.29
C HIS A 157 -2.65 11.64 -11.38
N MET A 158 -3.67 10.78 -11.25
CA MET A 158 -4.93 11.14 -10.58
C MET A 158 -4.76 11.21 -9.06
N GLU A 159 -4.05 10.26 -8.47
CA GLU A 159 -3.91 10.14 -7.02
C GLU A 159 -2.48 10.23 -6.51
N SER A 160 -1.46 10.22 -7.38
CA SER A 160 -0.04 10.30 -7.00
C SER A 160 0.27 11.46 -6.03
N HIS A 161 -0.28 12.65 -6.31
CA HIS A 161 -0.07 13.81 -5.46
C HIS A 161 -0.73 13.67 -4.06
N ARG A 162 -1.90 13.04 -3.95
CA ARG A 162 -2.53 12.80 -2.63
C ARG A 162 -1.86 11.65 -1.89
N CYS A 163 -1.50 10.58 -2.62
CA CYS A 163 -0.72 9.47 -2.11
C CYS A 163 0.56 9.97 -1.45
N ARG A 164 1.29 10.86 -2.14
CA ARG A 164 2.52 11.44 -1.63
C ARG A 164 2.34 12.09 -0.26
N VAL A 165 1.30 12.91 -0.10
CA VAL A 165 1.00 13.58 1.18
C VAL A 165 0.63 12.55 2.27
N VAL A 166 -0.13 11.51 1.93
CA VAL A 166 -0.45 10.42 2.87
C VAL A 166 0.80 9.63 3.29
N LEU A 167 1.72 9.36 2.36
CA LEU A 167 2.99 8.69 2.68
C LEU A 167 3.87 9.56 3.59
N ASP A 168 3.98 10.86 3.31
CA ASP A 168 4.71 11.80 4.18
C ASP A 168 4.09 11.84 5.59
N GLU A 169 2.76 11.73 5.70
CA GLU A 169 2.06 11.71 6.98
C GLU A 169 2.35 10.43 7.78
N GLU A 170 2.28 9.26 7.14
CA GLU A 170 2.31 7.95 7.79
C GLU A 170 3.73 7.38 7.97
N LEU A 171 4.62 7.67 7.02
CA LEU A 171 6.01 7.20 6.99
C LEU A 171 7.02 8.31 7.31
N GLY A 172 6.62 9.59 7.22
CA GLY A 172 7.47 10.74 7.53
C GLY A 172 8.08 11.39 6.29
N GLU A 173 7.94 12.70 6.17
CA GLU A 173 8.40 13.49 4.99
C GLU A 173 9.89 13.35 4.66
N ASN A 174 10.74 13.12 5.67
CA ASN A 174 12.19 12.96 5.50
C ASN A 174 12.58 11.59 4.92
N ASN A 175 11.65 10.65 4.84
CA ASN A 175 11.89 9.31 4.31
C ASN A 175 11.59 9.20 2.81
N PHE A 176 11.03 10.24 2.19
CA PHE A 176 10.86 10.25 0.74
C PHE A 176 12.20 10.23 0.02
N VAL A 177 12.34 9.30 -0.92
CA VAL A 177 13.58 9.09 -1.68
C VAL A 177 13.45 9.70 -3.07
N ALA A 178 12.43 9.31 -3.83
CA ALA A 178 12.32 9.69 -5.23
C ALA A 178 10.92 9.51 -5.82
N GLU A 179 10.69 10.23 -6.92
CA GLU A 179 9.57 9.99 -7.83
C GLU A 179 10.12 9.49 -9.16
N VAL A 180 9.71 8.28 -9.55
CA VAL A 180 10.14 7.64 -10.80
C VAL A 180 9.04 7.80 -11.84
N ALA A 181 9.38 8.42 -12.98
CA ALA A 181 8.50 8.47 -14.14
C ALA A 181 8.55 7.14 -14.92
N TRP A 182 7.47 6.38 -14.91
CA TRP A 182 7.33 5.13 -15.64
C TRP A 182 6.70 5.38 -17.01
N GLN A 183 7.46 5.19 -18.10
CA GLN A 183 6.92 5.33 -19.45
C GLN A 183 6.11 4.08 -19.85
N LYS A 184 4.78 4.20 -19.90
CA LYS A 184 3.86 3.12 -20.29
C LYS A 184 3.49 3.09 -21.77
N ALA A 185 3.77 4.17 -22.50
CA ALA A 185 3.50 4.27 -23.92
C ALA A 185 4.67 4.92 -24.67
N ASP A 186 4.99 4.37 -25.83
CA ASP A 186 6.06 4.83 -26.73
C ASP A 186 5.61 5.96 -27.67
N SER A 187 4.30 6.14 -27.83
CA SER A 187 3.70 7.04 -28.79
C SER A 187 2.48 7.76 -28.21
N PRO A 188 2.20 9.00 -28.65
CA PRO A 188 1.00 9.71 -28.25
C PRO A 188 -0.27 8.98 -28.70
N ARG A 189 -1.29 9.01 -27.85
CA ARG A 189 -2.63 8.53 -28.16
C ARG A 189 -3.36 9.51 -29.06
N ASN A 190 -3.62 9.10 -30.31
CA ASN A 190 -4.29 9.92 -31.33
C ASN A 190 -5.77 10.22 -31.02
N ASP A 191 -6.36 9.52 -30.05
CA ASP A 191 -7.71 9.73 -29.54
C ASP A 191 -7.77 10.61 -28.28
N SER A 192 -6.63 11.16 -27.83
CA SER A 192 -6.63 12.11 -26.71
C SER A 192 -7.37 13.39 -27.08
N LYS A 193 -8.26 13.83 -26.19
CA LYS A 193 -9.02 15.08 -26.34
C LYS A 193 -8.18 16.32 -26.00
N LEU A 194 -7.14 16.17 -25.18
CA LEU A 194 -6.28 17.25 -24.71
C LEU A 194 -4.81 16.83 -24.86
N LEU A 195 -4.16 16.46 -23.76
CA LEU A 195 -2.79 15.96 -23.75
C LEU A 195 -2.80 14.44 -23.71
N SER A 196 -1.93 13.80 -24.50
CA SER A 196 -1.72 12.37 -24.39
C SER A 196 -0.91 12.06 -23.14
N THR A 197 -1.41 11.18 -22.28
CA THR A 197 -0.63 10.63 -21.16
C THR A 197 0.14 9.40 -21.63
N SER A 198 1.44 9.38 -21.36
CA SER A 198 2.33 8.25 -21.68
C SER A 198 3.11 7.75 -20.47
N GLN A 199 2.86 8.34 -19.30
CA GLN A 199 3.62 8.10 -18.09
C GLN A 199 2.70 7.80 -16.91
N ASP A 200 3.16 6.90 -16.05
CA ASP A 200 2.73 6.70 -14.69
C ASP A 200 3.86 7.13 -13.74
N THR A 201 3.57 7.14 -12.45
CA THR A 201 4.45 7.60 -11.38
C THR A 201 4.65 6.48 -10.37
N ILE A 202 5.90 6.25 -9.96
CA ILE A 202 6.23 5.35 -8.85
C ILE A 202 6.88 6.19 -7.74
N LEU A 203 6.21 6.27 -6.59
CA LEU A 203 6.71 6.95 -5.41
C LEU A 203 7.56 5.99 -4.58
N VAL A 204 8.68 6.49 -4.05
CA VAL A 204 9.64 5.76 -3.21
C VAL A 204 9.93 6.53 -1.93
#